data_AF-A0A967M1L3-F1
#
_entry.id   AF-A0A967M1L3-F1
#
_cell.length_a   1.000
_cell.length_b   1.000
_cell.length_c   1.000
_cell.angle_alpha   90.00
_cell.angle_beta   90.00
_cell.angle_gamma   90.00
#
_symmetry.space_group_name_H-M   'P 1'
#
loop_
_entity.id
_entity.type
_entity.pdbx_description
1 polymer ?
#
loop_
_entity_poly.entity_id
_entity_poly.type
_entity_poly.pdbx_seq_one_letter_code
_entity_poly.pdbx_strand_id
1 'polypeptide(L)'
;MRRIFFCFILLFLGTYGTAAAEAERVIFENNEYGGVTKEIIYSEDDAHFQKGMYKVIASYDKDGNKKKMEVYATAGYSEKKGWYKKVIYYWGRKKVSEAYSTDADSTKYGFSRMVSYFDKNNRLEKREYYLNEDTEAGKLGVYKRVVHYDSKGKIDYVQDLDRLDNPVLIE
;
A
#
# COMPACT_ATOMS: atom_id res chain seq x y z
N MET A 1 -74.49 -8.38 -23.36
CA MET A 1 -73.04 -8.09 -23.49
C MET A 1 -72.46 -7.92 -22.10
N ARG A 2 -71.65 -8.89 -21.67
CA ARG A 2 -71.16 -9.08 -20.30
C ARG A 2 -69.80 -8.38 -20.18
N ARG A 3 -69.72 -7.26 -19.44
CA ARG A 3 -68.45 -6.54 -19.21
C ARG A 3 -67.69 -7.23 -18.07
N ILE A 4 -66.55 -7.82 -18.39
CA ILE A 4 -65.63 -8.44 -17.44
C ILE A 4 -64.60 -7.38 -17.03
N PHE A 5 -64.46 -7.18 -15.73
CA PHE A 5 -63.42 -6.40 -15.05
C PHE A 5 -62.05 -7.09 -15.19
N PHE A 6 -60.98 -6.33 -15.40
CA PHE A 6 -59.64 -6.73 -14.92
C PHE A 6 -58.83 -5.48 -14.53
N CYS A 7 -58.72 -5.26 -13.22
CA CYS A 7 -57.77 -4.32 -12.62
C CYS A 7 -56.38 -4.96 -12.65
N PHE A 8 -55.44 -4.37 -13.40
CA PHE A 8 -54.03 -4.72 -13.29
C PHE A 8 -53.42 -3.95 -12.11
N ILE A 9 -53.20 -4.67 -11.01
CA ILE A 9 -52.46 -4.18 -9.84
C ILE A 9 -50.98 -4.10 -10.21
N LEU A 10 -50.46 -2.88 -10.22
CA LEU A 10 -49.03 -2.57 -10.23
C LEU A 10 -48.38 -3.08 -8.95
N LEU A 11 -47.50 -4.08 -9.08
CA LEU A 11 -46.62 -4.54 -8.02
C LEU A 11 -45.19 -4.53 -8.55
N PHE A 12 -44.66 -3.32 -8.78
CA PHE A 12 -43.22 -3.10 -8.89
C PHE A 12 -42.63 -3.20 -7.48
N LEU A 13 -42.27 -4.43 -7.08
CA LEU A 13 -41.38 -4.67 -5.96
C LEU A 13 -40.03 -4.03 -6.29
N GLY A 14 -39.83 -2.80 -5.81
CA GLY A 14 -38.53 -2.17 -5.78
C GLY A 14 -37.60 -3.03 -4.93
N THR A 15 -36.78 -3.85 -5.58
CA THR A 15 -35.58 -4.40 -4.95
C THR A 15 -34.63 -3.24 -4.74
N TYR A 16 -34.76 -2.56 -3.61
CA TYR A 16 -33.71 -1.71 -3.09
C TYR A 16 -32.56 -2.64 -2.70
N GLY A 17 -31.71 -2.97 -3.68
CA GLY A 17 -30.37 -3.38 -3.37
C GLY A 17 -29.71 -2.22 -2.65
N THR A 18 -29.53 -2.33 -1.35
CA THR A 18 -28.62 -1.46 -0.62
C THR A 18 -27.24 -1.76 -1.16
N ALA A 19 -26.83 -1.03 -2.20
CA ALA A 19 -25.42 -0.90 -2.50
C ALA A 19 -24.79 -0.30 -1.24
N ALA A 20 -24.02 -1.09 -0.50
CA ALA A 20 -23.23 -0.60 0.61
C ALA A 20 -22.36 0.53 0.05
N ALA A 21 -22.68 1.76 0.45
CA ALA A 21 -21.99 2.93 -0.05
C ALA A 21 -20.53 2.87 0.42
N GLU A 22 -19.62 2.70 -0.53
CA GLU A 22 -18.19 2.92 -0.34
C GLU A 22 -17.99 4.29 0.31
N ALA A 23 -17.62 4.31 1.59
CA ALA A 23 -17.54 5.55 2.37
C ALA A 23 -16.20 6.25 2.10
N GLU A 24 -16.06 6.83 0.91
CA GLU A 24 -14.99 7.80 0.65
C GLU A 24 -15.23 9.04 1.51
N ARG A 25 -14.27 9.37 2.37
CA ARG A 25 -14.31 10.53 3.27
C ARG A 25 -13.12 11.43 3.05
N VAL A 26 -13.35 12.72 2.88
CA VAL A 26 -12.28 13.73 2.99
C VAL A 26 -11.91 13.86 4.47
N ILE A 27 -10.66 13.56 4.81
CA ILE A 27 -10.14 13.63 6.18
C ILE A 27 -9.20 14.82 6.40
N PHE A 28 -8.82 15.52 5.32
CA PHE A 28 -8.02 16.74 5.38
C PHE A 28 -8.21 17.58 4.11
N GLU A 29 -8.44 18.88 4.23
CA GLU A 29 -8.71 19.77 3.07
C GLU A 29 -7.50 20.55 2.55
N ASN A 30 -6.39 20.62 3.31
CA ASN A 30 -5.17 21.34 2.92
C ASN A 30 -3.87 20.65 3.39
N ASN A 31 -3.65 19.42 2.93
CA ASN A 31 -2.56 18.56 3.39
C ASN A 31 -1.17 19.15 3.08
N GLU A 32 -0.11 18.43 3.45
CA GLU A 32 1.28 18.85 3.21
C GLU A 32 1.64 19.12 1.72
N TYR A 33 0.77 18.73 0.77
CA TYR A 33 0.89 18.97 -0.66
C TYR A 33 -0.04 20.09 -1.17
N GLY A 34 -0.74 20.79 -0.27
CA GLY A 34 -1.67 21.88 -0.58
C GLY A 34 -3.01 21.43 -1.17
N GLY A 35 -3.35 20.13 -1.07
CA GLY A 35 -4.61 19.58 -1.57
C GLY A 35 -5.35 18.74 -0.52
N VAL A 36 -6.17 17.80 -0.97
CA VAL A 36 -7.03 17.00 -0.06
C VAL A 36 -6.44 15.64 0.27
N THR A 37 -6.74 15.12 1.46
CA THR A 37 -6.52 13.72 1.83
C THR A 37 -7.87 13.02 1.98
N LYS A 38 -8.01 11.88 1.32
CA LYS A 38 -9.21 11.04 1.32
C LYS A 38 -8.91 9.69 1.97
N GLU A 39 -9.89 9.16 2.69
CA GLU A 39 -9.88 7.83 3.28
C GLU A 39 -11.02 7.01 2.69
N ILE A 40 -10.75 5.75 2.40
CA ILE A 40 -11.73 4.74 2.02
C ILE A 40 -11.55 3.56 2.97
N ILE A 41 -12.65 3.10 3.58
CA ILE A 41 -12.70 1.87 4.36
C ILE A 41 -13.59 0.90 3.59
N TYR A 42 -13.05 -0.27 3.28
CA TYR A 42 -13.74 -1.31 2.55
C TYR A 42 -14.47 -2.24 3.51
N SER A 43 -15.75 -2.50 3.24
CA SER A 43 -16.51 -3.55 3.91
C SER A 43 -16.05 -4.94 3.47
N GLU A 44 -16.39 -5.97 4.23
CA GLU A 44 -15.93 -7.33 3.94
C GLU A 44 -16.42 -7.87 2.59
N ASP A 45 -17.59 -7.42 2.12
CA ASP A 45 -18.17 -7.78 0.82
C ASP A 45 -17.53 -7.04 -0.38
N ASP A 46 -16.70 -6.01 -0.14
CA ASP A 46 -16.02 -5.27 -1.19
C ASP A 46 -14.89 -6.08 -1.86
N ALA A 47 -14.76 -5.93 -3.18
CA ALA A 47 -13.75 -6.64 -3.96
C ALA A 47 -12.30 -6.31 -3.54
N HIS A 48 -12.02 -5.11 -3.03
CA HIS A 48 -10.72 -4.71 -2.50
C HIS A 48 -10.43 -5.39 -1.17
N PHE A 49 -11.44 -5.53 -0.30
CA PHE A 49 -11.32 -6.28 0.95
C PHE A 49 -11.01 -7.75 0.66
N GLN A 50 -11.73 -8.36 -0.27
CA GLN A 50 -11.48 -9.74 -0.72
C GLN A 50 -10.10 -9.92 -1.38
N LYS A 51 -9.55 -8.85 -1.97
CA LYS A 51 -8.14 -8.80 -2.44
C LYS A 51 -7.13 -8.52 -1.33
N GLY A 52 -7.59 -8.33 -0.10
CA GLY A 52 -6.77 -8.19 1.09
C GLY A 52 -6.49 -6.77 1.55
N MET A 53 -7.28 -5.78 1.15
CA MET A 53 -7.12 -4.38 1.53
C MET A 53 -8.37 -3.88 2.25
N TYR A 54 -8.27 -3.45 3.51
CA TYR A 54 -9.44 -2.94 4.24
C TYR A 54 -9.50 -1.42 4.30
N LYS A 55 -8.38 -0.72 4.06
CA LYS A 55 -8.32 0.74 4.14
C LYS A 55 -7.29 1.31 3.18
N VAL A 56 -7.65 2.41 2.53
CA VAL A 56 -6.77 3.23 1.71
C VAL A 56 -6.86 4.69 2.15
N ILE A 57 -5.71 5.35 2.29
CA ILE A 57 -5.62 6.80 2.51
C ILE A 57 -4.82 7.40 1.36
N ALA A 58 -5.37 8.35 0.63
CA ALA A 58 -4.71 8.97 -0.52
C ALA A 58 -4.67 10.49 -0.36
N SER A 59 -3.47 11.07 -0.49
CA SER A 59 -3.23 12.52 -0.46
C SER A 59 -2.95 13.03 -1.86
N TYR A 60 -3.61 14.12 -2.22
CA TYR A 60 -3.54 14.80 -3.50
C TYR A 60 -3.01 16.22 -3.32
N ASP A 61 -2.35 16.75 -4.35
CA ASP A 61 -2.02 18.18 -4.41
C ASP A 61 -3.22 19.02 -4.89
N LYS A 62 -3.05 20.34 -4.91
CA LYS A 62 -4.07 21.30 -5.36
C LYS A 62 -4.58 21.08 -6.79
N ASP A 63 -3.79 20.42 -7.63
CA ASP A 63 -4.10 20.15 -9.04
C ASP A 63 -4.75 18.77 -9.21
N GLY A 64 -5.00 18.06 -8.10
CA GLY A 64 -5.62 16.73 -8.08
C GLY A 64 -4.65 15.59 -8.39
N ASN A 65 -3.33 15.84 -8.47
CA ASN A 65 -2.37 14.75 -8.66
C ASN A 65 -2.17 13.99 -7.36
N LYS A 66 -2.20 12.67 -7.44
CA LYS A 66 -1.89 11.80 -6.29
C LYS A 66 -0.41 11.98 -5.90
N LYS A 67 -0.16 12.26 -4.62
CA LYS A 67 1.19 12.48 -4.05
C LYS A 67 1.61 11.37 -3.10
N LYS A 68 0.67 10.85 -2.31
CA LYS A 68 0.90 9.78 -1.34
C LYS A 68 -0.31 8.83 -1.30
N MET A 69 -0.07 7.55 -1.11
CA MET A 69 -1.11 6.55 -0.89
C MET A 69 -0.67 5.55 0.17
N GLU A 70 -1.46 5.40 1.21
CA GLU A 70 -1.29 4.37 2.24
C GLU A 70 -2.33 3.28 2.01
N VAL A 71 -1.88 2.02 2.01
CA VAL A 71 -2.72 0.83 1.84
C VAL A 71 -2.54 -0.06 3.06
N TYR A 72 -3.63 -0.42 3.70
CA TYR A 72 -3.64 -1.27 4.89
C TYR A 72 -4.24 -2.63 4.53
N ALA A 73 -3.47 -3.69 4.82
CA ALA A 73 -3.84 -5.05 4.49
C ALA A 73 -4.74 -5.67 5.56
N THR A 74 -5.67 -6.54 5.15
CA THR A 74 -6.44 -7.37 6.08
C THR A 74 -5.52 -8.32 6.85
N ALA A 75 -5.95 -8.83 8.00
CA ALA A 75 -5.14 -9.74 8.82
C ALA A 75 -4.69 -10.98 8.01
N GLY A 76 -5.63 -11.70 7.39
CA GLY A 76 -5.32 -12.89 6.59
C GLY A 76 -4.43 -12.61 5.37
N TYR A 77 -4.54 -11.42 4.76
CA TYR A 77 -3.62 -11.04 3.69
C TYR A 77 -2.22 -10.70 4.22
N SER A 78 -2.14 -10.04 5.38
CA SER A 78 -0.88 -9.69 6.05
C SER A 78 -0.11 -10.93 6.48
N GLU A 79 -0.80 -11.94 7.03
CA GLU A 79 -0.21 -13.24 7.37
C GLU A 79 0.36 -13.95 6.13
N LYS A 80 -0.34 -13.88 5.00
CA LYS A 80 0.08 -14.53 3.74
C LYS A 80 1.20 -13.80 3.02
N LYS A 81 1.22 -12.47 3.07
CA LYS A 81 2.13 -11.63 2.27
C LYS A 81 3.23 -10.96 3.06
N GLY A 82 3.18 -11.01 4.39
CA GLY A 82 4.25 -10.54 5.25
C GLY A 82 4.27 -9.05 5.54
N TRP A 83 3.25 -8.29 5.14
CA TRP A 83 3.17 -6.84 5.39
C TRP A 83 1.76 -6.42 5.75
N TYR A 84 1.64 -5.44 6.66
CA TYR A 84 0.33 -4.91 7.10
C TYR A 84 0.03 -3.52 6.53
N LYS A 85 1.07 -2.77 6.15
CA LYS A 85 0.94 -1.43 5.57
C LYS A 85 1.91 -1.24 4.40
N LYS A 86 1.44 -0.56 3.36
CA LYS A 86 2.28 0.02 2.31
C LYS A 86 2.04 1.51 2.18
N VAL A 87 3.10 2.26 1.94
CA VAL A 87 3.04 3.70 1.62
C VAL A 87 3.69 3.92 0.28
N ILE A 88 3.02 4.58 -0.65
CA ILE A 88 3.50 4.86 -1.99
C ILE A 88 3.53 6.37 -2.19
N TYR A 89 4.70 6.90 -2.53
CA TYR A 89 4.91 8.30 -2.90
C TYR A 89 5.05 8.43 -4.41
N TYR A 90 4.47 9.50 -4.95
CA TYR A 90 4.41 9.76 -6.39
C TYR A 90 5.12 11.07 -6.75
N TRP A 91 6.10 10.98 -7.63
CA TRP A 91 6.83 12.13 -8.19
C TRP A 91 6.83 12.05 -9.72
N GLY A 92 5.76 12.58 -10.34
CA GLY A 92 5.53 12.41 -11.77
C GLY A 92 5.39 10.92 -12.11
N ARG A 93 6.25 10.42 -13.00
CA ARG A 93 6.29 8.99 -13.37
C ARG A 93 7.11 8.11 -12.42
N LYS A 94 7.87 8.71 -11.50
CA LYS A 94 8.63 7.96 -10.49
C LYS A 94 7.75 7.65 -9.30
N LYS A 95 8.01 6.50 -8.67
CA LYS A 95 7.35 6.11 -7.43
C LYS A 95 8.36 5.51 -6.44
N VAL A 96 8.11 5.76 -5.17
CA VAL A 96 8.80 5.10 -4.05
C VAL A 96 7.74 4.38 -3.24
N SER A 97 7.96 3.10 -2.91
CA SER A 97 7.03 2.30 -2.13
C SER A 97 7.71 1.77 -0.88
N GLU A 98 7.17 2.09 0.27
CA GLU A 98 7.52 1.51 1.55
C GLU A 98 6.56 0.36 1.87
N ALA A 99 7.07 -0.75 2.38
CA ALA A 99 6.29 -1.85 2.93
C ALA A 99 6.75 -2.09 4.37
N TYR A 100 5.78 -2.23 5.27
CA TYR A 100 5.99 -2.46 6.69
C TYR A 100 5.64 -3.91 7.01
N SER A 101 6.64 -4.67 7.44
CA SER A 101 6.54 -6.10 7.67
C SER A 101 5.66 -6.42 8.87
N THR A 102 4.97 -7.55 8.86
CA THR A 102 4.41 -8.11 10.11
C THR A 102 5.54 -8.58 11.02
N ASP A 103 5.29 -8.73 12.31
CA ASP A 103 6.31 -9.21 13.26
C ASP A 103 6.86 -10.59 12.86
N ALA A 104 5.99 -11.48 12.37
CA ALA A 104 6.37 -12.80 11.89
C ALA A 104 7.32 -12.72 10.68
N ASP A 105 7.01 -11.90 9.67
CA ASP A 105 7.87 -11.73 8.50
C ASP A 105 9.15 -10.98 8.86
N SER A 106 9.06 -10.01 9.77
CA SER A 106 10.21 -9.27 10.25
C SER A 106 11.20 -10.17 10.99
N THR A 107 10.70 -11.07 11.83
CA THR A 107 11.52 -12.09 12.52
C THR A 107 12.13 -13.06 11.53
N LYS A 108 11.35 -13.50 10.53
CA LYS A 108 11.80 -14.48 9.53
C LYS A 108 12.87 -13.93 8.59
N TYR A 109 12.73 -12.69 8.13
CA TYR A 109 13.59 -12.09 7.12
C TYR A 109 14.57 -11.06 7.66
N GLY A 110 14.47 -10.69 8.94
CA GLY A 110 15.40 -9.82 9.63
C GLY A 110 15.25 -8.32 9.32
N PHE A 111 14.11 -7.88 8.78
CA PHE A 111 13.84 -6.46 8.53
C PHE A 111 12.39 -6.09 8.80
N SER A 112 12.14 -4.91 9.34
CA SER A 112 10.80 -4.40 9.66
C SER A 112 10.22 -3.51 8.56
N ARG A 113 11.07 -2.93 7.72
CA ARG A 113 10.68 -2.02 6.64
C ARG A 113 11.51 -2.26 5.39
N MET A 114 10.84 -2.24 4.24
CA MET A 114 11.47 -2.27 2.92
C MET A 114 11.03 -1.06 2.10
N VAL A 115 11.96 -0.35 1.48
CA VAL A 115 11.69 0.77 0.57
C VAL A 115 12.13 0.40 -0.84
N SER A 116 11.22 0.47 -1.81
CA SER A 116 11.46 0.15 -3.22
C SER A 116 11.39 1.42 -4.07
N TYR A 117 12.43 1.65 -4.87
CA TYR A 117 12.54 2.79 -5.78
C TYR A 117 12.34 2.33 -7.21
N PHE A 118 11.48 3.03 -7.95
CA PHE A 118 11.14 2.68 -9.33
C PHE A 118 11.45 3.83 -10.28
N ASP A 119 11.96 3.48 -11.45
CA ASP A 119 12.22 4.41 -12.54
C ASP A 119 10.91 4.92 -13.18
N LYS A 120 11.04 5.84 -14.14
CA LYS A 120 9.92 6.41 -14.91
C LYS A 120 9.15 5.39 -15.77
N ASN A 121 9.72 4.21 -15.99
CA ASN A 121 9.14 3.09 -16.74
C ASN A 121 8.64 2.00 -15.78
N ASN A 122 8.52 2.30 -14.48
CA ASN A 122 8.03 1.40 -13.46
C ASN A 122 8.94 0.17 -13.19
N ARG A 123 10.22 0.24 -13.58
CA ARG A 123 11.23 -0.78 -13.30
C ARG A 123 11.87 -0.54 -11.95
N LEU A 124 12.13 -1.61 -11.19
CA LEU A 124 12.77 -1.53 -9.88
C LEU A 124 14.25 -1.15 -10.04
N GLU A 125 14.67 -0.04 -9.47
CA GLU A 125 16.08 0.43 -9.51
C GLU A 125 16.83 0.01 -8.24
N LYS A 126 16.17 0.11 -7.08
CA LYS A 126 16.81 -0.08 -5.78
C LYS A 126 15.82 -0.54 -4.73
N ARG A 127 16.29 -1.35 -3.77
CA ARG A 127 15.60 -1.63 -2.51
C ARG A 127 16.47 -1.29 -1.32
N GLU A 128 15.84 -0.77 -0.29
CA GLU A 128 16.44 -0.60 1.03
C GLU A 128 15.71 -1.48 2.02
N TYR A 129 16.46 -2.27 2.79
CA TYR A 129 15.96 -3.14 3.84
C TYR A 129 16.47 -2.61 5.17
N TYR A 130 15.57 -2.19 6.04
CA TYR A 130 15.89 -1.67 7.37
C TYR A 130 15.94 -2.83 8.36
N LEU A 131 17.17 -3.25 8.69
CA LEU A 131 17.44 -4.48 9.41
C LEU A 131 17.10 -4.34 10.89
N ASN A 132 16.68 -5.45 11.48
CA ASN A 132 16.50 -5.54 12.93
C ASN A 132 17.88 -5.68 13.61
N GLU A 133 18.04 -5.07 14.77
CA GLU A 133 19.30 -5.07 15.53
C GLU A 133 19.78 -6.46 15.95
N ASP A 134 18.87 -7.42 16.07
CA ASP A 134 19.12 -8.79 16.52
C ASP A 134 19.62 -9.74 15.42
N THR A 135 19.54 -9.31 14.15
CA THR A 135 20.15 -10.02 13.02
C THR A 135 21.68 -10.06 13.14
N GLU A 136 22.34 -11.02 12.49
CA GLU A 136 23.82 -11.08 12.47
C GLU A 136 24.43 -9.78 11.95
N ALA A 137 23.91 -9.24 10.83
CA ALA A 137 24.36 -7.97 10.29
C ALA A 137 24.03 -6.78 11.23
N GLY A 138 22.85 -6.78 11.85
CA GLY A 138 22.44 -5.77 12.83
C GLY A 138 23.40 -5.69 14.03
N LYS A 139 23.83 -6.84 14.55
CA LYS A 139 24.83 -6.95 15.64
C LYS A 139 26.21 -6.43 15.24
N LEU A 140 26.52 -6.41 13.95
CA LEU A 140 27.74 -5.84 13.38
C LEU A 140 27.59 -4.35 13.02
N GLY A 141 26.46 -3.72 13.35
CA GLY A 141 26.21 -2.30 13.14
C GLY A 141 25.48 -1.95 11.84
N VAL A 142 25.06 -2.94 11.05
CA VAL A 142 24.28 -2.69 9.83
C VAL A 142 22.85 -2.31 10.19
N TYR A 143 22.48 -1.08 9.88
CA TYR A 143 21.12 -0.58 10.03
C TYR A 143 20.29 -0.81 8.77
N LYS A 144 20.92 -0.69 7.59
CA LYS A 144 20.23 -0.71 6.31
C LYS A 144 21.05 -1.43 5.26
N ARG A 145 20.44 -2.39 4.57
CA ARG A 145 21.00 -3.01 3.36
C ARG A 145 20.35 -2.42 2.12
N VAL A 146 21.16 -1.95 1.18
CA VAL A 146 20.75 -1.36 -0.08
C VAL A 146 21.10 -2.32 -1.21
N VAL A 147 20.11 -2.70 -2.01
CA VAL A 147 20.26 -3.60 -3.16
C VAL A 147 19.91 -2.83 -4.42
N HIS A 148 20.86 -2.71 -5.33
CA HIS A 148 20.69 -2.09 -6.64
C HIS A 148 20.40 -3.14 -7.71
N TYR A 149 19.53 -2.79 -8.66
CA TYR A 149 19.12 -3.67 -9.74
C TYR A 149 19.51 -3.08 -11.09
N ASP A 150 19.99 -3.94 -11.99
CA ASP A 150 20.24 -3.59 -13.38
C ASP A 150 18.93 -3.42 -14.17
N SER A 151 19.06 -2.99 -15.43
CA SER A 151 17.90 -2.81 -16.33
C SER A 151 17.09 -4.08 -16.62
N LYS A 152 17.64 -5.27 -16.32
CA LYS A 152 17.01 -6.59 -16.46
C LYS A 152 16.40 -7.08 -15.14
N GLY A 153 16.50 -6.31 -14.06
CA GLY A 153 16.01 -6.65 -12.73
C GLY A 153 16.92 -7.62 -11.96
N LYS A 154 18.17 -7.82 -12.41
CA LYS A 154 19.18 -8.60 -11.68
C LYS A 154 19.87 -7.71 -10.66
N ILE A 155 20.34 -8.31 -9.56
CA ILE A 155 21.15 -7.59 -8.58
C ILE A 155 22.47 -7.19 -9.25
N ASP A 156 22.77 -5.89 -9.19
CA ASP A 156 24.00 -5.29 -9.69
C ASP A 156 24.99 -5.07 -8.55
N TYR A 157 24.52 -4.48 -7.45
CA TYR A 157 25.35 -4.10 -6.31
C TYR A 157 24.56 -4.19 -4.99
N VAL A 158 25.25 -4.52 -3.90
CA VAL A 158 24.70 -4.53 -2.54
C VAL A 158 25.63 -3.75 -1.62
N GLN A 159 25.04 -2.92 -0.76
CA GLN A 159 25.76 -2.12 0.24
C GLN A 159 25.09 -2.24 1.60
N ASP A 160 25.89 -2.45 2.64
CA ASP A 160 25.46 -2.39 4.03
C ASP A 160 25.86 -1.05 4.63
N LEU A 161 24.92 -0.41 5.33
CA LEU A 161 25.04 0.94 5.85
C LEU A 161 24.68 1.00 7.34
N ASP A 162 25.37 1.86 8.08
CA ASP A 162 25.04 2.23 9.45
C ASP A 162 23.86 3.23 9.49
N ARG A 163 23.51 3.71 10.69
CA ARG A 163 22.41 4.69 10.88
C ARG A 163 22.70 6.08 10.28
N LEU A 164 23.95 6.37 9.96
CA LEU A 164 24.42 7.64 9.40
C LEU A 164 24.68 7.51 7.90
N ASP A 165 24.27 6.40 7.27
CA ASP A 165 24.51 6.07 5.87
C ASP A 165 26.00 5.89 5.51
N ASN A 166 26.87 5.56 6.48
CA ASN A 166 28.24 5.15 6.19
C ASN A 166 28.31 3.65 5.85
N PRO A 167 29.18 3.23 4.92
CA PRO A 167 29.39 1.82 4.63
C PRO A 167 29.89 1.03 5.84
N VAL A 168 29.26 -0.12 6.10
CA VAL A 168 29.72 -1.13 7.06
C VAL A 168 30.35 -2.26 6.27
N LEU A 169 31.64 -2.47 6.47
CA LEU A 169 32.36 -3.59 5.87
C LEU A 169 32.18 -4.80 6.79
N ILE A 170 31.39 -5.77 6.33
CA ILE A 170 31.31 -7.09 6.97
C ILE A 170 32.27 -8.00 6.19
N GLU A 171 33.32 -8.45 6.87
CA GLU A 171 34.25 -9.48 6.37
C GLU A 171 33.67 -10.89 6.47
#